data_AF-A0A353RSE0-F1
#
_entry.id   AF-A0A353RSE0-F1
#
_cell.length_a   1.000
_cell.length_b   1.000
_cell.length_c   1.000
_cell.angle_alpha   90.00
_cell.angle_beta   90.00
_cell.angle_gamma   90.00
#
_symmetry.space_group_name_H-M   'P 1'
#
loop_
_entity.id
_entity.type
_entity.pdbx_description
1 polymer ?
#
loop_
_entity_poly.entity_id
_entity_poly.type
_entity_poly.pdbx_seq_one_letter_code
_entity_poly.pdbx_strand_id
1 'polypeptide(L)'
;GDVDAATQIAAMILREHTRVRGERLEQILKYFSLEHQLEAYAQIITQAEKLPKMEEKTLEISLETRFQLAPWCYLSSRGLFHDYHANYYHIPELEAWLSETNTLRFTEKRGHSISWDQMLQWYRMGIIVPLTD
;
A
#
# COMPACT_ATOMS: atom_id res chain seq x y z
N GLY A 1 0.35 -2.47 -23.22
CA GLY A 1 -0.82 -3.30 -23.57
C GLY A 1 -0.58 -3.93 -24.91
N ASP A 2 -1.08 -5.15 -25.13
CA ASP A 2 -0.84 -5.90 -26.37
C ASP A 2 -1.93 -5.58 -27.41
N VAL A 3 -1.62 -4.64 -28.30
CA VAL A 3 -2.54 -4.12 -29.33
C VAL A 3 -2.71 -5.13 -30.47
N ASP A 4 -1.66 -5.86 -30.80
CA ASP A 4 -1.66 -6.83 -31.90
C ASP A 4 -2.53 -8.04 -31.56
N ALA A 5 -2.40 -8.55 -30.33
CA ALA A 5 -3.26 -9.62 -29.83
C ALA A 5 -4.74 -9.19 -29.78
N ALA A 6 -5.02 -7.97 -29.30
CA ALA A 6 -6.38 -7.44 -29.24
C ALA A 6 -7.01 -7.31 -30.63
N THR A 7 -6.23 -6.85 -31.62
CA THR A 7 -6.67 -6.70 -33.01
C THR A 7 -7.00 -8.05 -33.65
N GLN A 8 -6.15 -9.07 -33.43
CA GLN A 8 -6.40 -10.42 -33.94
C GLN A 8 -7.67 -11.05 -33.35
N ILE A 9 -7.88 -10.91 -32.04
CA ILE A 9 -9.07 -11.44 -31.36
C ILE A 9 -10.34 -10.73 -31.86
N ALA A 10 -10.30 -9.40 -32.01
CA ALA A 10 -11.44 -8.64 -32.53
C ALA A 10 -11.80 -9.05 -33.97
N ALA A 11 -10.79 -9.21 -34.84
CA ALA A 11 -10.99 -9.66 -36.21
C ALA A 11 -11.60 -11.08 -36.28
N MET A 12 -11.17 -11.99 -35.40
CA MET A 12 -11.72 -13.33 -35.27
C MET A 12 -13.21 -13.30 -34.89
N ILE A 13 -13.57 -12.54 -33.83
CA ILE A 13 -14.95 -12.42 -33.36
C ILE A 13 -15.88 -11.88 -34.46
N LEU A 14 -15.43 -10.88 -35.23
CA LEU A 14 -16.21 -10.30 -36.32
C LEU A 14 -16.42 -11.27 -37.49
N ARG A 15 -15.40 -12.05 -37.85
CA ARG A 15 -15.48 -13.04 -38.95
C ARG A 15 -16.34 -14.24 -38.60
N GLU A 16 -16.20 -14.76 -37.38
CA GLU A 16 -16.88 -15.98 -36.94
C GLU A 16 -18.28 -15.71 -36.40
N HIS A 17 -18.67 -14.44 -36.24
CA HIS A 17 -19.91 -14.02 -35.56
C HIS A 17 -20.07 -14.67 -34.19
N THR A 18 -18.95 -14.92 -33.51
CA THR A 18 -18.90 -15.63 -32.25
C THR A 18 -19.60 -14.81 -31.17
N ARG A 19 -20.73 -15.30 -30.69
CA ARG A 19 -21.37 -14.79 -29.48
C ARG A 19 -20.81 -15.53 -28.28
N VAL A 20 -20.48 -14.80 -27.22
CA VAL A 20 -20.22 -15.40 -25.92
C VAL A 20 -21.49 -16.13 -25.49
N ARG A 21 -21.38 -17.44 -25.20
CA ARG A 21 -22.50 -18.30 -24.82
C ARG A 21 -22.02 -19.28 -23.76
N GLY A 22 -22.99 -19.89 -23.07
CA GLY A 22 -22.76 -20.96 -22.10
C GLY A 22 -22.56 -20.44 -20.69
N GLU A 23 -22.26 -21.40 -19.81
CA GLU A 23 -22.30 -21.27 -18.35
C GLU A 23 -21.49 -20.06 -17.83
N ARG A 24 -20.35 -19.76 -18.46
CA ARG A 24 -19.47 -18.65 -18.05
C ARG A 24 -20.11 -17.27 -18.23
N LEU A 25 -20.91 -17.06 -19.29
CA LEU A 25 -21.63 -15.80 -19.48
C LEU A 25 -22.80 -15.69 -18.49
N GLU A 26 -23.52 -16.79 -18.28
CA GLU A 26 -24.64 -16.83 -17.33
C GLU A 26 -24.18 -16.54 -15.90
N GLN A 27 -23.03 -17.08 -15.50
CA GLN A 27 -22.38 -16.76 -14.22
C GLN A 27 -22.02 -15.27 -14.11
N ILE A 28 -21.44 -14.68 -15.14
CA ILE A 28 -21.13 -13.24 -15.18
C ILE A 28 -22.41 -12.41 -15.05
N LEU A 29 -23.43 -12.69 -15.86
CA LEU A 29 -24.69 -11.95 -15.83
C LEU A 29 -25.41 -12.08 -14.50
N LYS A 30 -25.34 -13.24 -13.85
CA LYS A 30 -25.90 -13.46 -12.51
C LYS A 30 -25.17 -12.64 -11.46
N TYR A 31 -23.83 -12.69 -11.45
CA TYR A 31 -23.00 -11.97 -10.48
C TYR A 31 -23.13 -10.45 -10.63
N PHE A 32 -23.18 -9.94 -11.86
CA PHE A 32 -23.35 -8.52 -12.15
C PHE A 32 -24.82 -8.08 -12.32
N SER A 33 -25.78 -8.92 -11.95
CA SER A 33 -27.19 -8.55 -12.01
C SER A 33 -27.50 -7.42 -11.02
N LEU A 34 -28.40 -6.52 -11.43
CA LEU A 34 -28.85 -5.43 -10.57
C LEU A 34 -29.43 -5.94 -9.25
N GLU A 35 -30.18 -7.04 -9.30
CA GLU A 35 -30.79 -7.66 -8.13
C GLU A 35 -29.74 -8.14 -7.12
N HIS A 36 -28.68 -8.81 -7.60
CA HIS A 36 -27.58 -9.24 -6.72
C HIS A 36 -26.84 -8.04 -6.09
N GLN A 37 -26.64 -6.96 -6.86
CA GLN A 37 -26.00 -5.75 -6.34
C GLN A 37 -26.86 -5.05 -5.28
N LEU A 38 -28.17 -4.92 -5.52
CA LEU A 38 -29.10 -4.30 -4.57
C LEU A 38 -29.19 -5.10 -3.27
N GLU A 39 -29.23 -6.43 -3.36
CA GLU A 39 -29.20 -7.31 -2.20
C GLU A 39 -27.91 -7.13 -1.39
N ALA A 40 -26.74 -7.10 -2.06
CA ALA A 40 -25.46 -6.88 -1.39
C ALA A 40 -25.42 -5.52 -0.67
N TYR A 41 -25.92 -4.45 -1.31
CA TYR A 41 -26.00 -3.14 -0.67
C TYR A 41 -26.96 -3.14 0.52
N ALA A 42 -28.13 -3.77 0.41
CA ALA A 42 -29.09 -3.89 1.51
C ALA A 42 -28.47 -4.62 2.70
N GLN A 43 -27.73 -5.71 2.46
CA GLN A 43 -27.01 -6.44 3.50
C GLN A 43 -25.95 -5.56 4.17
N ILE A 44 -25.11 -4.86 3.39
CA ILE A 44 -24.08 -3.97 3.95
C ILE A 44 -24.73 -2.88 4.82
N ILE A 45 -25.78 -2.22 4.34
CA ILE A 45 -26.42 -1.12 5.08
C ILE A 45 -27.09 -1.62 6.37
N THR A 46 -27.77 -2.77 6.31
CA THR A 46 -28.56 -3.28 7.43
C THR A 46 -27.73 -4.04 8.46
N GLN A 47 -26.60 -4.62 8.06
CA GLN A 47 -25.71 -5.40 8.93
C GLN A 47 -24.45 -4.64 9.34
N ALA A 48 -24.20 -3.45 8.79
CA ALA A 48 -23.07 -2.63 9.23
C ALA A 48 -23.26 -2.20 10.68
N GLU A 49 -22.35 -2.63 11.53
CA GLU A 49 -22.26 -2.17 12.92
C GLU A 49 -21.27 -1.02 13.03
N LYS A 50 -21.64 -0.04 13.87
CA LYS A 50 -20.74 1.06 14.19
C LYS A 50 -19.58 0.52 15.02
N LEU A 51 -18.36 0.62 14.49
CA LEU A 51 -17.16 0.30 15.24
C LEU A 51 -17.08 1.14 16.53
N PRO A 52 -16.52 0.58 17.61
CA PRO A 52 -16.26 1.36 18.82
C PRO A 52 -15.41 2.58 18.48
N LYS A 53 -15.58 3.65 19.26
CA LYS A 53 -14.77 4.86 19.10
C LYS A 53 -13.31 4.46 19.20
N MET A 54 -12.52 4.81 18.19
CA MET A 54 -11.08 4.58 18.21
C MET A 54 -10.48 5.28 19.43
N GLU A 55 -9.82 4.51 20.28
CA GLU A 55 -9.09 5.07 21.41
C GLU A 55 -7.85 5.78 20.91
N GLU A 56 -7.72 7.07 21.22
CA GLU A 56 -6.47 7.79 21.01
C GLU A 56 -5.45 7.28 22.03
N LYS A 57 -4.55 6.41 21.57
CA LYS A 57 -3.36 6.06 22.34
C LYS A 57 -2.25 7.04 21.96
N THR A 58 -1.83 7.86 22.92
CA THR A 58 -0.60 8.62 22.79
C THR A 58 0.55 7.64 22.70
N LEU A 59 1.23 7.64 21.55
CA LEU A 59 2.38 6.79 21.34
C LEU A 59 3.62 7.45 21.96
N GLU A 60 4.19 6.81 22.97
CA GLU A 60 5.43 7.27 23.61
C GLU A 60 6.64 6.80 22.80
N ILE A 61 7.33 7.75 22.18
CA ILE A 61 8.56 7.50 21.44
C ILE A 61 9.76 7.55 22.40
N SER A 62 10.54 6.47 22.46
CA SER A 62 11.74 6.35 23.28
C SER A 62 12.91 5.77 22.47
N LEU A 63 14.11 5.74 23.06
CA LEU A 63 15.30 5.15 22.44
C LEU A 63 15.14 3.65 22.13
N GLU A 64 14.23 2.98 22.84
CA GLU A 64 13.94 1.56 22.65
C GLU A 64 12.92 1.31 21.53
N THR A 65 12.23 2.36 21.06
CA THR A 65 11.24 2.27 20.00
C THR A 65 11.90 1.77 18.72
N ARG A 66 11.31 0.73 18.13
CA ARG A 66 11.68 0.25 16.81
C ARG A 66 10.90 1.04 15.78
N PHE A 67 11.57 1.41 14.71
CA PHE A 67 11.00 2.11 13.57
C PHE A 67 11.18 1.27 12.31
N GLN A 68 10.38 1.58 11.32
CA GLN A 68 10.56 1.09 9.96
C GLN A 68 10.29 2.24 8.98
N LEU A 69 10.62 2.02 7.72
CA LEU A 69 10.21 2.94 6.67
C LEU A 69 8.69 3.04 6.62
N ALA A 70 8.16 4.25 6.49
CA ALA A 70 6.72 4.45 6.34
C ALA A 70 6.20 3.75 5.07
N PRO A 71 4.95 3.25 5.06
CA PRO A 71 4.42 2.48 3.91
C PRO A 71 4.24 3.33 2.64
N TRP A 72 4.24 4.66 2.77
CA TRP A 72 4.22 5.63 1.66
C TRP A 72 5.62 6.13 1.28
N CYS A 73 6.67 5.49 1.80
CA CYS A 73 8.05 5.75 1.44
C CYS A 73 8.71 4.48 0.90
N TYR A 74 9.59 4.63 -0.09
CA TYR A 74 10.37 3.51 -0.61
C TYR A 74 11.74 3.96 -1.12
N LEU A 75 12.70 3.02 -1.09
CA LEU A 75 14.03 3.24 -1.67
C LEU A 75 14.00 3.04 -3.18
N SER A 76 14.66 3.94 -3.90
CA SER A 76 14.86 3.88 -5.35
C SER A 76 16.32 4.15 -5.70
N SER A 77 16.69 4.01 -6.97
CA SER A 77 18.02 4.41 -7.46
C SER A 77 18.30 5.92 -7.36
N ARG A 78 17.27 6.75 -7.10
CA ARG A 78 17.36 8.20 -6.93
C ARG A 78 17.28 8.63 -5.46
N GLY A 79 17.35 7.70 -4.51
CA GLY A 79 17.17 7.95 -3.08
C GLY A 79 15.79 7.53 -2.57
N LEU A 80 15.42 8.06 -1.41
CA LEU A 80 14.18 7.73 -0.71
C LEU A 80 13.02 8.56 -1.26
N PHE A 81 12.05 7.91 -1.91
CA PHE A 81 10.85 8.58 -2.40
C PHE A 81 9.77 8.62 -1.31
N HIS A 82 9.04 9.73 -1.24
CA HIS A 82 7.91 9.93 -0.32
C HIS A 82 6.65 10.29 -1.11
N ASP A 83 5.65 9.40 -1.13
CA ASP A 83 4.47 9.50 -2.00
C ASP A 83 3.67 10.80 -1.77
N TYR A 84 3.41 11.17 -0.52
CA TYR A 84 2.65 12.40 -0.21
C TYR A 84 3.38 13.70 -0.55
N HIS A 85 4.71 13.69 -0.54
CA HIS A 85 5.49 14.86 -0.92
C HIS A 85 5.84 14.87 -2.41
N ALA A 86 5.61 13.74 -3.10
CA ALA A 86 6.03 13.49 -4.47
C ALA A 86 7.51 13.88 -4.71
N ASN A 87 8.36 13.61 -3.72
CA ASN A 87 9.75 14.08 -3.71
C ASN A 87 10.74 12.99 -3.28
N TYR A 88 11.98 13.15 -3.71
CA TYR A 88 13.10 12.31 -3.29
C TYR A 88 13.90 13.01 -2.18
N TYR A 89 14.22 12.26 -1.14
CA TYR A 89 15.13 12.64 -0.09
C TYR A 89 16.43 11.84 -0.23
N HIS A 90 17.55 12.54 -0.14
CA HIS A 90 18.86 11.91 -0.01
C HIS A 90 19.29 11.95 1.45
N ILE A 91 19.22 10.78 2.09
CA ILE A 91 19.56 10.59 3.51
C ILE A 91 20.51 9.39 3.58
N PRO A 92 21.80 9.57 3.27
CA PRO A 92 22.74 8.47 3.09
C PRO A 92 22.81 7.52 4.29
N GLU A 93 22.71 8.06 5.51
CA GLU A 93 22.76 7.25 6.74
C GLU A 93 21.55 6.33 6.88
N LEU A 94 20.36 6.82 6.49
CA LEU A 94 19.12 6.04 6.52
C LEU A 94 19.09 5.03 5.36
N GLU A 95 19.52 5.44 4.17
CA GLU A 95 19.64 4.57 2.99
C GLU A 95 20.61 3.40 3.27
N ALA A 96 21.77 3.68 3.88
CA ALA A 96 22.73 2.65 4.28
C ALA A 96 22.12 1.68 5.30
N TRP A 97 21.45 2.19 6.33
CA TRP A 97 20.82 1.33 7.33
C TRP A 97 19.74 0.44 6.73
N LEU A 98 18.86 1.01 5.91
CA LEU A 98 17.78 0.28 5.25
C LEU A 98 18.30 -0.80 4.28
N SER A 99 19.53 -0.68 3.80
CA SER A 99 20.18 -1.73 2.99
C SER A 99 20.61 -2.95 3.81
N GLU A 100 20.82 -2.78 5.12
CA GLU A 100 21.24 -3.86 6.04
C GLU A 100 20.04 -4.50 6.76
N THR A 101 19.04 -3.69 7.13
CA THR A 101 17.85 -4.14 7.86
C THR A 101 16.64 -3.26 7.58
N ASN A 102 15.45 -3.87 7.56
CA ASN A 102 14.19 -3.15 7.38
C ASN A 102 13.68 -2.48 8.67
N THR A 103 14.32 -2.73 9.82
CA THR A 103 13.92 -2.14 11.10
C THR A 103 15.07 -1.38 11.76
N LEU A 104 14.73 -0.23 12.31
CA LEU A 104 15.64 0.76 12.89
C LEU A 104 15.38 0.85 14.39
N ARG A 105 16.36 0.48 15.22
CA ARG A 105 16.32 0.74 16.65
C ARG A 105 17.49 1.63 17.03
N PHE A 106 17.23 2.71 17.76
CA PHE A 106 18.31 3.66 18.08
C PHE A 106 19.44 3.01 18.87
N THR A 107 19.11 2.12 19.81
CA THR A 107 20.09 1.38 20.63
C THR A 107 20.91 0.36 19.85
N GLU A 108 20.49 -0.01 18.64
CA GLU A 108 21.17 -0.99 17.77
C GLU A 108 22.09 -0.32 16.76
N LYS A 109 22.34 0.99 16.85
CA LYS A 109 23.30 1.68 15.99
C LYS A 109 24.72 1.16 16.25
N ARG A 110 25.13 0.10 15.56
CA ARG A 110 26.55 -0.22 15.41
C ARG A 110 27.06 0.57 14.22
N GLY A 111 27.97 1.51 14.47
CA GLY A 111 28.75 2.15 13.40
C GLY A 111 28.10 3.32 12.65
N HIS A 112 26.84 3.67 12.92
CA HIS A 112 26.19 4.80 12.24
C HIS A 112 26.26 6.12 13.05
N SER A 113 26.63 7.22 12.39
CA SER A 113 26.69 8.58 12.94
C SER A 113 25.32 9.24 13.11
N ILE A 114 24.27 8.47 13.38
CA ILE A 114 22.90 8.99 13.51
C ILE A 114 22.65 9.43 14.95
N SER A 115 22.23 10.67 15.14
CA SER A 115 21.79 11.21 16.43
C SER A 115 20.29 10.93 16.66
N TRP A 116 19.88 10.94 17.93
CA TRP A 116 18.47 10.75 18.29
C TRP A 116 17.59 11.85 17.70
N ASP A 117 18.08 13.10 17.69
CA ASP A 117 17.37 14.24 17.14
C ASP A 117 17.12 14.09 15.62
N GLN A 118 18.08 13.55 14.87
CA GLN A 118 17.89 13.24 13.45
C GLN A 118 16.82 12.17 13.24
N MET A 119 16.80 11.13 14.07
CA MET A 119 15.79 10.08 14.00
C MET A 119 14.39 10.64 14.29
N LEU A 120 14.26 11.48 15.32
CA LEU A 120 13.01 12.18 15.61
C LEU A 120 12.58 13.13 14.49
N GLN A 121 13.54 13.77 13.81
CA GLN A 121 13.24 14.60 12.65
C GLN A 121 12.66 13.78 11.50
N TRP A 122 13.23 12.61 11.18
CA TRP A 122 12.70 11.72 10.14
C TRP A 122 11.30 11.20 10.50
N TYR A 123 11.06 10.89 11.77
CA TYR A 123 9.72 10.54 12.28
C TYR A 123 8.73 11.69 12.07
N ARG A 124 9.10 12.93 12.45
CA ARG A 124 8.25 14.12 12.25
C ARG A 124 7.99 14.44 10.79
N MET A 125 8.93 14.09 9.90
CA MET A 125 8.78 14.22 8.46
C MET A 125 7.90 13.13 7.83
N GLY A 126 7.49 12.12 8.61
CA GLY A 126 6.71 10.99 8.11
C GLY A 126 7.51 9.99 7.29
N ILE A 127 8.85 10.04 7.34
CA ILE A 127 9.72 9.11 6.59
C ILE A 127 9.77 7.75 7.27
N ILE A 128 9.90 7.74 8.59
CA ILE A 128 9.89 6.52 9.40
C ILE A 128 8.66 6.50 10.32
N VAL A 129 8.15 5.31 10.57
CA VAL A 129 7.01 5.08 11.48
C VAL A 129 7.41 4.12 12.59
N PRO A 130 6.89 4.30 13.81
CA PRO A 130 7.13 3.38 14.90
C PRO A 130 6.42 2.05 14.61
N LEU A 131 7.09 0.96 14.92
CA LEU A 131 6.48 -0.37 14.99
C LEU A 131 5.72 -0.45 16.31
N THR A 132 4.39 -0.51 16.22
CA THR A 132 3.55 -0.92 17.35
C THR A 132 3.53 -2.44 17.37
N ASP A 133 4.01 -3.04 18.46
CA ASP A 133 3.77 -4.46 18.77
C ASP A 133 2.28 -4.75 19.00
#